data_AF-A0A661Y0T5-F1
#
_entry.id   AF-A0A661Y0T5-F1
#
_cell.length_a   1.000
_cell.length_b   1.000
_cell.length_c   1.000
_cell.angle_alpha   90.00
_cell.angle_beta   90.00
_cell.angle_gamma   90.00
#
_symmetry.space_group_name_H-M   'P 1'
#
loop_
_entity.id
_entity.type
_entity.pdbx_description
1 polymer ?
#
loop_
_entity_poly.entity_id
_entity_poly.type
_entity_poly.pdbx_seq_one_letter_code
_entity_poly.pdbx_strand_id
1 'polypeptide(L)'
;MKKLYARYKLFIILLLVSGVLSLKFSTPDYQGDYGDYKMDGAHPSLKSYNALFASSEECIQCHGHDTLGIASVDGEGTDVNVVDHWQSTMMANAAKDPFWRAKVSHEVLLFPELKSEIESSCTDCHAPLGFFNAKHLGATEYTIEDMLADS
;
A
#
# COMPACT_ATOMS: atom_id res chain seq x y z
N MET A 1 37.73 50.88 9.34
CA MET A 1 37.57 50.15 8.06
C MET A 1 37.84 48.64 8.17
N LYS A 2 39.00 48.16 8.68
CA LYS A 2 39.31 46.71 8.77
C LYS A 2 38.29 45.86 9.57
N LYS A 3 37.75 46.36 10.69
CA LYS A 3 36.75 45.64 11.51
C LYS A 3 35.37 45.50 10.83
N LEU A 4 34.99 46.48 10.01
CA LEU A 4 33.72 46.46 9.28
C LEU A 4 33.79 45.45 8.11
N TYR A 5 34.94 45.40 7.43
CA TYR A 5 35.22 44.42 6.38
C TYR A 5 35.29 42.98 6.90
N ALA A 6 35.86 42.75 8.09
CA ALA A 6 35.88 41.43 8.73
C ALA A 6 34.46 40.92 9.08
N ARG A 7 33.59 41.82 9.56
CA ARG A 7 32.18 41.50 9.85
C ARG A 7 31.39 41.19 8.57
N TYR A 8 31.58 41.99 7.52
CA TYR A 8 30.92 41.75 6.23
C TYR A 8 31.39 40.44 5.56
N LYS A 9 32.68 40.12 5.65
CA LYS A 9 33.23 38.83 5.20
C LYS A 9 32.62 37.65 5.95
N LEU A 10 32.48 37.74 7.27
CA LEU A 10 31.88 36.67 8.07
C LEU A 10 30.41 36.45 7.71
N PHE A 11 29.64 37.52 7.51
CA PHE A 11 28.24 37.42 7.08
C PHE A 11 28.08 36.81 5.68
N ILE A 12 28.93 37.17 4.72
CA ILE A 12 28.91 36.57 3.39
C ILE A 12 29.25 35.08 3.46
N ILE A 13 30.27 34.70 4.26
CA ILE A 13 30.63 33.29 4.44
C ILE A 13 29.47 32.51 5.06
N LEU A 14 28.79 33.05 6.08
CA LEU A 14 27.65 32.40 6.71
C LEU A 14 26.45 32.26 5.76
N LEU A 15 26.17 33.28 4.93
CA LEU A 15 25.12 33.21 3.90
C LEU A 15 25.45 32.17 2.81
N LEU A 16 26.70 32.11 2.36
CA LEU A 16 27.14 31.12 1.37
C LEU A 16 27.09 29.70 1.95
N VAL A 17 27.53 29.50 3.19
CA VAL A 17 27.45 28.20 3.87
C VAL A 17 26.00 27.77 4.07
N SER A 18 25.12 28.68 4.48
CA SER A 18 23.68 28.40 4.62
C SER A 18 23.04 28.04 3.27
N GLY A 19 23.34 28.79 2.20
CA GLY A 19 22.81 28.52 0.87
C GLY A 19 23.27 27.17 0.30
N VAL A 20 24.54 26.81 0.50
CA VAL A 20 25.10 25.52 0.08
C VAL A 20 24.52 24.36 0.91
N LEU A 21 24.27 24.57 2.21
CA LEU A 21 23.66 23.56 3.07
C LEU A 21 22.19 23.31 2.69
N SER A 22 21.43 24.36 2.37
CA SER A 22 20.06 24.23 1.85
C SER A 22 20.01 23.49 0.50
N LEU A 23 20.97 23.74 -0.40
CA LEU A 23 21.04 23.03 -1.69
C LEU A 23 21.32 21.53 -1.53
N LYS A 24 22.08 21.12 -0.50
CA LYS A 24 22.36 19.69 -0.25
C LYS A 24 21.23 18.94 0.46
N PHE A 25 20.29 19.64 1.09
CA PHE A 25 19.15 19.04 1.78
C PHE A 25 17.85 19.05 0.96
N SER A 26 17.80 19.78 -0.16
CA SER A 26 16.56 19.97 -0.95
C SER A 26 16.31 18.97 -2.08
N THR A 27 17.13 17.94 -2.26
CA THR A 27 16.80 16.88 -3.21
C THR A 27 16.98 15.51 -2.54
N PRO A 28 15.88 14.83 -2.14
CA PRO A 28 15.91 13.38 -2.20
C PRO A 28 16.16 13.06 -3.68
N ASP A 29 17.33 12.54 -3.99
CA ASP A 29 17.68 12.06 -5.32
C ASP A 29 16.80 10.81 -5.55
N TYR A 30 15.56 11.01 -6.00
CA TYR A 30 14.75 9.91 -6.51
C TYR A 30 15.28 9.59 -7.91
N GLN A 31 16.29 8.74 -7.92
CA GLN A 31 16.97 8.28 -9.13
C GLN A 31 16.33 6.99 -9.66
N GLY A 32 15.00 6.93 -9.65
CA GLY A 32 14.25 5.88 -10.33
C GLY A 32 13.97 6.32 -11.76
N ASP A 33 14.69 5.77 -12.73
CA ASP A 33 14.24 5.78 -14.12
C ASP A 33 12.91 5.02 -14.17
N TYR A 34 11.90 5.59 -14.84
CA TYR A 34 10.64 4.89 -15.09
C TYR A 34 10.91 3.51 -15.70
N GLY A 35 12.03 3.31 -16.41
CA GLY A 35 12.44 2.04 -17.03
C GLY A 35 12.76 0.83 -16.15
N ASP A 36 12.85 0.93 -14.82
CA ASP A 36 13.20 -0.22 -13.93
C ASP A 36 11.97 -0.98 -13.41
N TYR A 37 10.81 -0.84 -14.07
CA TYR A 37 9.69 -1.77 -13.91
C TYR A 37 10.11 -3.18 -14.33
N LYS A 38 10.74 -3.90 -13.41
CA LYS A 38 10.75 -5.34 -13.52
C LYS A 38 9.31 -5.80 -13.62
N MET A 39 9.04 -6.67 -14.58
CA MET A 39 7.73 -7.28 -14.80
C MET A 39 7.34 -8.23 -13.63
N ASP A 40 8.01 -8.11 -12.48
CA ASP A 40 7.71 -8.78 -11.22
C ASP A 40 6.77 -7.94 -10.31
N GLY A 41 6.32 -6.77 -10.78
CA GLY A 41 5.28 -5.95 -10.11
C GLY A 41 5.81 -5.07 -8.97
N ALA A 42 7.11 -5.07 -8.71
CA ALA A 42 7.71 -4.33 -7.61
C ALA A 42 7.95 -2.85 -7.98
N HIS A 43 7.07 -1.93 -7.58
CA HIS A 43 7.50 -0.54 -7.51
C HIS A 43 8.56 -0.42 -6.39
N PRO A 44 9.72 0.25 -6.58
CA PRO A 44 10.86 0.20 -5.65
C PRO A 44 10.55 0.65 -4.22
N SER A 45 9.44 1.37 -4.03
CA SER A 45 9.00 1.85 -2.71
C SER A 45 7.96 0.96 -2.04
N LEU A 46 7.36 -0.01 -2.73
CA LEU A 46 6.39 -0.93 -2.12
C LEU A 46 7.14 -2.00 -1.35
N LYS A 47 6.73 -2.25 -0.10
CA LYS A 47 7.33 -3.26 0.78
C LYS A 47 6.48 -4.53 0.87
N SER A 48 5.18 -4.41 0.59
CA SER A 48 4.16 -5.43 0.77
C SER A 48 3.35 -5.56 -0.52
N TYR A 49 3.70 -6.52 -1.37
CA TYR A 49 3.09 -6.77 -2.69
C TYR A 49 3.27 -8.23 -3.14
N ASN A 50 2.44 -8.66 -4.09
CA ASN A 50 2.61 -9.88 -4.87
C ASN A 50 2.88 -9.53 -6.36
N ALA A 51 2.86 -10.51 -7.26
CA ALA A 51 3.22 -10.26 -8.66
C ALA A 51 2.30 -9.25 -9.38
N LEU A 52 1.07 -9.04 -8.90
CA LEU A 52 0.09 -8.14 -9.52
C LEU A 52 -0.36 -6.97 -8.64
N PHE A 53 -0.38 -7.14 -7.32
CA PHE A 53 -1.08 -6.24 -6.41
C PHE A 53 -0.22 -5.83 -5.23
N ALA A 54 -0.30 -4.55 -4.86
CA ALA A 54 0.18 -4.05 -3.58
C ALA A 54 -0.83 -4.39 -2.47
N SER A 55 -0.35 -4.61 -1.26
CA SER A 55 -1.21 -4.74 -0.09
C SER A 55 -1.79 -3.39 0.31
N SER A 56 -2.87 -3.39 1.09
CA SER A 56 -3.47 -2.15 1.59
C SER A 56 -2.51 -1.34 2.47
N GLU A 57 -1.50 -1.96 3.09
CA GLU A 57 -0.52 -1.30 3.96
C GLU A 57 0.29 -0.23 3.21
N GLU A 58 0.51 -0.46 1.91
CA GLU A 58 1.19 0.50 1.05
C GLU A 58 0.36 1.77 0.84
N CYS A 59 -0.96 1.63 0.77
CA CYS A 59 -1.89 2.74 0.60
C CYS A 59 -2.02 3.56 1.88
N ILE A 60 -1.98 2.92 3.05
CA ILE A 60 -2.18 3.56 4.37
C ILE A 60 -1.17 4.67 4.62
N GLN A 61 0.05 4.53 4.09
CA GLN A 61 1.13 5.51 4.29
C GLN A 61 0.77 6.93 3.82
N CYS A 62 -0.09 7.06 2.78
CA CYS A 62 -0.50 8.35 2.23
C CYS A 62 -2.01 8.61 2.34
N HIS A 63 -2.82 7.55 2.37
CA HIS A 63 -4.28 7.64 2.36
C HIS A 63 -4.94 7.31 3.71
N GLY A 64 -4.13 7.02 4.74
CA GLY A 64 -4.59 6.87 6.13
C GLY A 64 -4.59 8.20 6.91
N HIS A 65 -4.73 8.09 8.22
CA HIS A 65 -4.74 9.23 9.13
C HIS A 65 -3.46 10.07 9.01
N ASP A 66 -3.59 11.33 8.59
CA ASP A 66 -2.48 12.28 8.56
C ASP A 66 -2.29 12.94 9.93
N THR A 67 -1.20 12.57 10.60
CA THR A 67 -0.83 13.13 11.91
C THR A 67 -0.55 14.65 11.89
N LEU A 68 -0.28 15.23 10.72
CA LEU A 68 -0.10 16.68 10.57
C LEU A 68 -1.41 17.42 10.31
N GLY A 69 -2.50 16.70 10.00
CA GLY A 69 -3.80 17.26 9.66
C GLY A 69 -3.78 18.15 8.41
N ILE A 70 -2.96 17.83 7.42
CA ILE A 70 -2.79 18.59 6.17
C ILE A 70 -3.53 17.90 5.02
N ALA A 71 -3.40 16.58 4.92
CA ALA A 71 -4.04 15.75 3.91
C ALA A 71 -5.23 14.98 4.51
N SER A 72 -6.19 14.62 3.66
CA SER A 72 -7.36 13.81 4.06
C SER A 72 -8.16 14.41 5.22
N VAL A 73 -8.22 15.74 5.33
CA VAL A 73 -9.07 16.46 6.28
C VAL A 73 -10.05 17.36 5.56
N ASP A 74 -11.21 17.62 6.17
CA ASP A 74 -12.18 18.59 5.66
C ASP A 74 -11.84 20.05 6.04
N GLY A 75 -12.74 20.99 5.70
CA GLY A 75 -12.54 22.42 5.98
C GLY A 75 -12.56 22.79 7.47
N GLU A 76 -13.03 21.90 8.35
CA GLU A 76 -13.02 22.06 9.80
C GLU A 76 -11.85 21.32 10.46
N GLY A 77 -11.05 20.59 9.67
CA GLY A 77 -9.92 19.78 10.14
C GLY A 77 -10.33 18.38 10.61
N THR A 78 -11.55 17.93 10.31
CA THR A 78 -12.00 16.57 10.60
C THR A 78 -11.31 15.59 9.67
N ASP A 79 -10.81 14.48 10.21
CA ASP A 79 -10.24 13.40 9.41
C ASP A 79 -11.31 12.71 8.56
N VAL A 80 -11.05 12.62 7.26
CA VAL A 80 -11.91 12.01 6.23
C VAL A 80 -11.13 11.00 5.38
N ASN A 81 -10.07 10.42 5.94
CA ASN A 81 -9.23 9.45 5.23
C ASN A 81 -10.03 8.22 4.76
N VAL A 82 -9.68 7.71 3.58
CA VAL A 82 -10.42 6.61 2.94
C VAL A 82 -10.13 5.25 3.57
N VAL A 83 -8.96 5.10 4.20
CA VAL A 83 -8.52 3.84 4.80
C VAL A 83 -9.43 3.47 5.96
N ASP A 84 -9.67 4.39 6.90
CA ASP A 84 -10.48 4.12 8.08
C ASP A 84 -11.93 3.80 7.70
N HIS A 85 -12.44 4.51 6.69
CA HIS A 85 -13.76 4.22 6.12
C HIS A 85 -13.80 2.84 5.46
N TRP A 86 -12.81 2.49 4.64
CA TRP A 86 -12.75 1.20 3.94
C TRP A 86 -12.59 0.01 4.89
N GLN A 87 -11.70 0.09 5.90
CA GLN A 87 -11.38 -1.01 6.81
C GLN A 87 -12.60 -1.52 7.59
N SER A 88 -13.59 -0.66 7.82
CA SER A 88 -14.85 -1.01 8.49
C SER A 88 -15.91 -1.63 7.58
N THR A 89 -15.66 -1.70 6.26
CA THR A 89 -16.64 -2.22 5.28
C THR A 89 -16.65 -3.75 5.21
N MET A 90 -17.74 -4.27 4.65
CA MET A 90 -17.83 -5.69 4.27
C MET A 90 -16.75 -6.09 3.25
N MET A 91 -16.36 -5.19 2.34
CA MET A 91 -15.36 -5.49 1.31
C MET A 91 -13.96 -5.69 1.93
N ALA A 92 -13.55 -4.85 2.89
CA ALA A 92 -12.27 -5.03 3.59
C ALA A 92 -12.22 -6.32 4.43
N ASN A 93 -13.39 -6.85 4.80
CA ASN A 93 -13.54 -8.03 5.64
C ASN A 93 -14.15 -9.23 4.91
N ALA A 94 -14.20 -9.21 3.56
CA ALA A 94 -14.95 -10.18 2.77
C ALA A 94 -14.47 -11.62 2.98
N ALA A 95 -13.15 -11.82 3.08
CA ALA A 95 -12.54 -13.12 3.39
C ALA A 95 -12.64 -13.52 4.87
N LYS A 96 -12.89 -12.57 5.78
CA LYS A 96 -12.94 -12.79 7.24
C LYS A 96 -14.36 -12.98 7.75
N ASP A 97 -15.38 -12.71 6.93
CA ASP A 97 -16.78 -12.83 7.29
C ASP A 97 -17.16 -14.28 7.69
N PRO A 98 -17.57 -14.53 8.94
CA PRO A 98 -17.92 -15.86 9.41
C PRO A 98 -19.18 -16.42 8.73
N PHE A 99 -20.13 -15.59 8.30
CA PHE A 99 -21.32 -16.05 7.59
C PHE A 99 -20.95 -16.55 6.19
N TRP A 100 -20.07 -15.83 5.51
CA TRP A 100 -19.50 -16.28 4.24
C TRP A 100 -18.76 -17.61 4.40
N ARG A 101 -17.84 -17.72 5.37
CA ARG A 101 -17.11 -18.97 5.66
C ARG A 101 -18.06 -20.14 5.93
N ALA A 102 -19.12 -19.91 6.71
CA ALA A 102 -20.12 -20.92 6.98
C ALA A 102 -20.85 -21.37 5.71
N LYS A 103 -21.22 -20.43 4.83
CA LYS A 103 -21.90 -20.74 3.56
C LYS A 103 -21.01 -21.57 2.62
N VAL A 104 -19.75 -21.17 2.43
CA VAL A 104 -18.78 -21.95 1.61
C VAL A 104 -18.62 -23.35 2.18
N SER A 105 -18.42 -23.46 3.51
CA SER A 105 -18.27 -24.78 4.16
C SER A 105 -19.51 -25.66 4.00
N HIS A 106 -20.71 -25.07 4.03
CA HIS A 106 -21.95 -25.80 3.84
C HIS A 106 -22.09 -26.33 2.42
N GLU A 107 -21.69 -25.56 1.40
CA GLU A 107 -21.70 -26.01 0.01
C GLU A 107 -20.72 -27.17 -0.21
N VAL A 108 -19.53 -27.09 0.38
CA VAL A 108 -18.54 -28.19 0.37
C VAL A 108 -19.07 -29.44 1.08
N LEU A 109 -19.84 -29.30 2.17
CA LEU A 109 -20.46 -30.44 2.84
C LEU A 109 -21.52 -31.14 1.99
N LEU A 110 -22.23 -30.40 1.14
CA LEU A 110 -23.23 -30.95 0.23
C LEU A 110 -22.60 -31.59 -1.02
N PHE A 111 -21.50 -31.03 -1.51
CA PHE A 111 -20.83 -31.45 -2.75
C PHE A 111 -19.32 -31.59 -2.53
N PRO A 112 -18.88 -32.58 -1.75
CA PRO A 112 -17.46 -32.73 -1.39
C PRO A 112 -16.56 -32.96 -2.60
N GLU A 113 -17.08 -33.54 -3.67
CA GLU A 113 -16.38 -33.76 -4.94
C GLU A 113 -16.09 -32.47 -5.72
N LEU A 114 -16.78 -31.36 -5.41
CA LEU A 114 -16.59 -30.04 -6.03
C LEU A 114 -15.90 -29.04 -5.10
N LYS A 115 -15.25 -29.53 -4.03
CA LYS A 115 -14.67 -28.66 -2.99
C LYS A 115 -13.77 -27.57 -3.57
N SER A 116 -12.84 -27.94 -4.44
CA SER A 116 -11.85 -27.01 -4.97
C SER A 116 -12.49 -25.94 -5.87
N GLU A 117 -13.44 -26.35 -6.70
CA GLU A 117 -14.18 -25.50 -7.63
C GLU A 117 -15.10 -24.54 -6.88
N ILE A 118 -15.81 -25.01 -5.85
CA ILE A 118 -16.65 -24.17 -4.99
C ILE A 118 -15.81 -23.11 -4.31
N GLU A 119 -14.72 -23.52 -3.64
CA GLU A 119 -13.87 -22.57 -2.91
C GLU A 119 -13.23 -21.53 -3.81
N SER A 120 -12.71 -21.96 -4.96
CA SER A 120 -12.13 -21.08 -5.98
C SER A 120 -13.14 -20.10 -6.59
N SER A 121 -14.37 -20.58 -6.83
CA SER A 121 -15.48 -19.72 -7.27
C SER A 121 -15.87 -18.69 -6.21
N CYS A 122 -15.72 -19.00 -4.92
CA CYS A 122 -16.04 -18.05 -3.85
C CYS A 122 -14.92 -17.02 -3.63
N THR A 123 -13.66 -17.43 -3.78
CA THR A 123 -12.49 -16.58 -3.54
C THR A 123 -12.24 -15.59 -4.67
N ASP A 124 -12.79 -15.80 -5.87
CA ASP A 124 -12.71 -14.85 -6.99
C ASP A 124 -13.22 -13.44 -6.62
N CYS A 125 -14.21 -13.36 -5.73
CA CYS A 125 -14.85 -12.14 -5.24
C CYS A 125 -14.49 -11.81 -3.80
N HIS A 126 -14.33 -12.81 -2.93
CA HIS A 126 -14.08 -12.59 -1.49
C HIS A 126 -12.60 -12.50 -1.11
N ALA A 127 -11.70 -12.95 -2.00
CA ALA A 127 -10.25 -12.77 -1.88
C ALA A 127 -9.61 -12.49 -3.26
N PRO A 128 -10.10 -11.46 -3.98
CA PRO A 128 -9.85 -11.29 -5.41
C PRO A 128 -8.37 -11.09 -5.72
N LEU A 129 -7.64 -10.35 -4.88
CA LEU A 129 -6.23 -10.05 -5.13
C LEU A 129 -5.36 -11.32 -5.10
N GLY A 130 -5.58 -12.20 -4.13
CA GLY A 130 -4.92 -13.50 -4.05
C GLY A 130 -5.34 -14.41 -5.20
N PHE A 131 -6.64 -14.49 -5.50
CA PHE A 131 -7.18 -15.28 -6.61
C PHE A 131 -6.55 -14.89 -7.95
N PHE A 132 -6.61 -13.61 -8.33
CA PHE A 132 -6.10 -13.16 -9.62
C PHE A 132 -4.57 -13.25 -9.71
N ASN A 133 -3.85 -13.05 -8.60
CA ASN A 133 -2.42 -13.31 -8.54
C ASN A 133 -2.11 -14.80 -8.77
N ALA A 134 -2.82 -15.71 -8.10
CA ALA A 134 -2.64 -17.15 -8.30
C ALA A 134 -2.94 -17.57 -9.75
N LYS A 135 -4.04 -17.07 -10.34
CA LYS A 135 -4.35 -17.30 -11.76
C LYS A 135 -3.27 -16.77 -12.69
N HIS A 136 -2.70 -15.60 -12.39
CA HIS A 136 -1.60 -15.02 -13.17
C HIS A 136 -0.33 -15.88 -13.13
N LEU A 137 -0.05 -16.50 -11.98
CA LEU A 137 1.05 -17.44 -11.80
C LEU A 137 0.77 -18.85 -12.37
N GLY A 138 -0.41 -19.06 -12.97
CA GLY A 138 -0.78 -20.31 -13.65
C GLY A 138 -1.52 -21.32 -12.77
N ALA A 139 -1.97 -20.93 -11.57
CA ALA A 139 -2.81 -21.80 -10.74
C ALA A 139 -4.16 -22.05 -11.42
N THR A 140 -4.62 -23.29 -11.41
CA THR A 140 -5.94 -23.65 -11.93
C THR A 140 -7.05 -23.30 -10.96
N GLU A 141 -6.80 -23.29 -9.65
CA GLU A 141 -7.75 -22.98 -8.59
C GLU A 141 -7.08 -22.14 -7.50
N TYR A 142 -7.89 -21.50 -6.65
CA TYR A 142 -7.42 -20.77 -5.47
C TYR A 142 -8.36 -21.03 -4.29
N THR A 143 -8.03 -22.01 -3.48
CA THR A 143 -8.90 -22.56 -2.42
C THR A 143 -8.94 -21.69 -1.17
N ILE A 144 -9.77 -22.07 -0.20
CA ILE A 144 -9.77 -21.45 1.13
C ILE A 144 -8.41 -21.64 1.83
N GLU A 145 -7.77 -22.78 1.63
CA GLU A 145 -6.45 -23.06 2.20
C GLU A 145 -5.38 -22.13 1.62
N ASP A 146 -5.37 -21.95 0.30
CA ASP A 146 -4.43 -21.04 -0.38
C ASP A 146 -4.60 -19.61 0.12
N MET A 147 -5.86 -19.15 0.24
CA MET A 147 -6.16 -17.82 0.76
C MET A 147 -5.71 -17.61 2.20
N LEU A 148 -5.84 -18.63 3.06
CA LEU A 148 -5.34 -18.54 4.44
C LEU A 148 -3.82 -18.51 4.51
N ALA A 149 -3.13 -19.15 3.55
CA ALA A 149 -1.67 -19.12 3.46
C ALA A 149 -1.11 -17.80 2.90
N ASP A 150 -1.91 -17.06 2.13
CA ASP A 150 -1.61 -15.73 1.54
C ASP A 150 -2.00 -14.55 2.46
N SER A 151 -2.57 -14.83 3.64
CA SER A 151 -3.11 -13.83 4.58
C SER A 151 -2.09 -13.27 5.58
#